data_AF-A0A662TDS0-F1
#
_entry.id   AF-A0A662TDS0-F1
#
_cell.length_a   1.000
_cell.length_b   1.000
_cell.length_c   1.000
_cell.angle_alpha   90.00
_cell.angle_beta   90.00
_cell.angle_gamma   90.00
#
_symmetry.space_group_name_H-M   'P 1'
#
loop_
_entity.id
_entity.type
_entity.pdbx_description
1 polymer ?
#
loop_
_entity_poly.entity_id
_entity_poly.type
_entity_poly.pdbx_seq_one_letter_code
_entity_poly.pdbx_strand_id
1 'polypeptide(L)'
;MSVRTLILFVLAAVLVLATISSQIKPADATPNTEEWWDTGWKYRIPITFTNTLDQALYNFQLNFTIDTQILISEGKMRSDCGDIRIVYNGEMLPYWIDTFTMNWRYTIIWFKIGYIPPHGSVTVYMYYGNPSATSMADGDEVFLFFDDFDGPTLDTEKWYEPEGTGTYKFDTDYIFGKEVTCLNLTETDRFLLKSKCTFSGNVGIVARVKRFTNDASDFDFYFAIFADYNNYWEGTPGDYSYYRHEIVNRYEGMFVYSSEGNRYIFKKWKLYSISRYQNNLFSVYPVDDPSYLETLSLTVTNIIDEGYLAIRSDCDEDRPHGIDWVAVRKYVSPLPNYTIGNEETFIYVTVKSASGNVFPGLTVEIYDGVSTSYSEVTNSSGCALLAAPLGTDTVKIKYGDHILEEKSISVSEAGESIEVTLDFDLIIISSAEVTRAKENPILYLCMAIPFILLGFNRRRSIQTWVAMVLAIVITIAIAVPIYVWVAHMTAPGEAFRPTRLAILDYSMLPNRIDLTLKNVGEYTDALHSITIKLGAETLRYYNSSTTVAVITPSGVTNVPLGNVKLKPGATYEIV
;
A
#
# COMPACT_ATOMS: atom_id res chain seq x y z
N MET A 1 45.88 -16.40 37.90
CA MET A 1 44.55 -15.74 37.92
C MET A 1 43.81 -16.21 39.16
N SER A 2 43.41 -15.33 40.07
CA SER A 2 42.84 -15.77 41.36
C SER A 2 41.44 -16.36 41.16
N VAL A 3 41.02 -17.29 42.00
CA VAL A 3 39.67 -17.91 41.96
C VAL A 3 38.58 -16.83 41.98
N ARG A 4 38.80 -15.70 42.66
CA ARG A 4 37.90 -14.53 42.63
C ARG A 4 37.81 -13.88 41.25
N THR A 5 38.91 -13.82 40.50
CA THR A 5 38.96 -13.23 39.16
C THR A 5 38.26 -14.13 38.13
N LEU A 6 38.35 -15.45 38.29
CA LEU A 6 37.64 -16.42 37.44
C LEU A 6 36.13 -16.39 37.72
N ILE A 7 35.72 -16.30 38.99
CA ILE A 7 34.30 -16.20 39.38
C ILE A 7 33.67 -14.91 38.86
N LEU A 8 34.38 -13.78 38.93
CA LEU A 8 33.91 -12.49 38.38
C LEU A 8 33.78 -12.53 36.85
N PHE A 9 34.69 -13.20 36.14
CA PHE A 9 34.58 -13.37 34.69
C PHE A 9 33.41 -14.27 34.29
N VAL A 10 33.18 -15.36 35.03
CA VAL A 10 32.05 -16.28 34.78
C VAL A 10 30.72 -15.61 35.11
N LEU A 11 30.62 -14.84 36.21
CA LEU A 11 29.42 -14.07 36.53
C LEU A 11 29.14 -12.95 35.52
N ALA A 12 30.18 -12.27 35.02
CA ALA A 12 30.02 -11.28 33.95
C ALA A 12 29.58 -11.93 32.62
N ALA A 13 30.14 -13.09 32.27
CA ALA A 13 29.73 -13.83 31.07
C ALA A 13 28.29 -14.37 31.19
N VAL A 14 27.88 -14.84 32.37
CA VAL A 14 26.51 -15.31 32.64
C VAL A 14 25.51 -14.14 32.69
N LEU A 15 25.89 -12.94 33.16
CA LEU A 15 25.04 -11.75 33.03
C LEU A 15 24.91 -11.28 31.58
N VAL A 16 25.97 -11.33 30.78
CA VAL A 16 25.93 -10.97 29.35
C VAL A 16 25.12 -12.01 28.54
N LEU A 17 25.16 -13.29 28.92
CA LEU A 17 24.33 -14.35 28.32
C LEU A 17 22.87 -14.31 28.82
N ALA A 18 22.59 -13.80 30.02
CA ALA A 18 21.23 -13.62 30.54
C ALA A 18 20.53 -12.34 30.05
N THR A 19 21.27 -11.40 29.44
CA THR A 19 20.70 -10.22 28.75
C THR A 19 20.50 -10.42 27.25
N ILE A 20 20.90 -11.56 26.68
CA ILE A 20 20.48 -11.99 25.34
C ILE A 20 19.23 -12.85 25.51
N SER A 21 18.19 -12.25 26.11
CA SER A 21 16.84 -12.73 25.87
C SER A 21 16.58 -12.52 24.39
N SER A 22 16.22 -13.60 23.71
CA SER A 22 15.77 -13.64 22.33
C SER A 22 14.73 -12.56 22.06
N GLN A 23 15.18 -11.41 21.57
CA GLN A 23 14.44 -10.63 20.60
C GLN A 23 15.03 -10.98 19.23
N ILE A 24 14.80 -12.22 18.81
CA ILE A 24 14.37 -12.39 17.43
C ILE A 24 13.01 -11.72 17.43
N LYS A 25 12.99 -10.42 17.14
CA LYS A 25 11.81 -9.86 16.49
C LYS A 25 11.56 -10.84 15.34
N PRO A 26 10.38 -11.48 15.21
CA PRO A 26 9.99 -11.87 13.86
C PRO A 26 10.27 -10.63 13.01
N ALA A 27 10.96 -10.79 11.88
CA ALA A 27 10.95 -9.73 10.86
C ALA A 27 9.49 -9.26 10.85
N ASP A 28 9.27 -8.00 11.25
CA ASP A 28 7.93 -7.45 11.24
C ASP A 28 7.51 -7.68 9.79
N ALA A 29 6.67 -8.70 9.56
CA ALA A 29 5.83 -8.74 8.40
C ALA A 29 4.93 -7.55 8.68
N THR A 30 5.43 -6.35 8.36
CA THR A 30 4.58 -5.23 8.00
C THR A 30 3.55 -5.87 7.09
N PRO A 31 2.26 -5.90 7.48
CA PRO A 31 1.23 -6.39 6.59
C PRO A 31 1.43 -5.59 5.31
N ASN A 32 1.84 -6.25 4.23
CA ASN A 32 2.14 -5.58 2.99
C ASN A 32 0.83 -4.95 2.55
N THR A 33 0.70 -3.63 2.76
CA THR A 33 -0.45 -2.84 2.32
C THR A 33 -0.66 -2.91 0.81
N GLU A 34 0.34 -3.45 0.09
CA GLU A 34 0.35 -3.68 -1.35
C GLU A 34 -0.28 -5.02 -1.77
N GLU A 35 -0.29 -6.05 -0.91
CA GLU A 35 -0.78 -7.39 -1.27
C GLU A 35 -2.31 -7.42 -1.42
N TRP A 36 -2.79 -8.26 -2.35
CA TRP A 36 -4.22 -8.41 -2.58
C TRP A 36 -4.85 -9.30 -1.49
N TRP A 37 -5.71 -8.71 -0.65
CA TRP A 37 -6.29 -9.38 0.52
C TRP A 37 -7.01 -10.71 0.19
N ASP A 38 -7.90 -10.72 -0.81
CA ASP A 38 -8.63 -11.91 -1.21
C ASP A 38 -9.02 -11.83 -2.70
N THR A 39 -8.58 -12.80 -3.50
CA THR A 39 -8.85 -12.86 -4.95
C THR A 39 -10.32 -13.15 -5.31
N GLY A 40 -11.16 -13.52 -4.33
CA GLY A 40 -12.61 -13.58 -4.49
C GLY A 40 -13.24 -12.19 -4.70
N TRP A 41 -12.58 -11.14 -4.24
CA TRP A 41 -12.92 -9.74 -4.51
C TRP A 41 -12.08 -9.23 -5.68
N LYS A 42 -12.77 -8.88 -6.76
CA LYS A 42 -12.16 -8.56 -8.06
C LYS A 42 -11.56 -7.16 -8.12
N TYR A 43 -12.09 -6.24 -7.33
CA TYR A 43 -11.73 -4.84 -7.38
C TYR A 43 -11.50 -4.29 -5.98
N ARG A 44 -10.66 -3.27 -5.89
CA ARG A 44 -10.53 -2.45 -4.68
C ARG A 44 -10.34 -0.99 -5.05
N ILE A 45 -10.72 -0.09 -4.14
CA ILE A 45 -10.43 1.34 -4.24
C ILE A 45 -9.71 1.75 -2.95
N PRO A 46 -8.52 2.38 -3.01
CA PRO A 46 -7.86 2.93 -1.84
C PRO A 46 -8.52 4.25 -1.41
N ILE A 47 -8.75 4.40 -0.11
CA ILE A 47 -9.24 5.63 0.52
C ILE A 47 -8.26 6.04 1.60
N THR A 48 -7.61 7.19 1.41
CA THR A 48 -6.59 7.70 2.31
C THR A 48 -7.17 8.76 3.22
N PHE A 49 -7.15 8.52 4.53
CA PHE A 49 -7.57 9.47 5.55
C PHE A 49 -6.36 10.15 6.18
N THR A 50 -6.41 11.46 6.35
CA THR A 50 -5.32 12.25 6.96
C THR A 50 -5.78 12.88 8.26
N ASN A 51 -5.05 12.57 9.34
CA ASN A 51 -5.21 13.20 10.64
C ASN A 51 -4.25 14.39 10.76
N THR A 52 -4.78 15.60 10.83
CA THR A 52 -4.01 16.85 10.93
C THR A 52 -3.83 17.33 12.37
N LEU A 53 -4.28 16.54 13.35
CA LEU A 53 -4.22 16.88 14.77
C LEU A 53 -2.89 16.42 15.41
N ASP A 54 -2.51 17.08 16.51
CA ASP A 54 -1.37 16.71 17.36
C ASP A 54 -1.60 15.44 18.20
N GLN A 55 -2.79 14.85 18.13
CA GLN A 55 -3.17 13.66 18.90
C GLN A 55 -3.49 12.47 17.99
N ALA A 56 -3.14 11.27 18.46
CA ALA A 56 -3.57 10.02 17.84
C ALA A 56 -5.07 9.79 18.04
N LEU A 57 -5.70 9.14 17.07
CA LEU A 57 -7.10 8.70 17.14
C LEU A 57 -7.14 7.18 17.32
N TYR A 58 -7.95 6.70 18.26
CA TYR A 58 -8.08 5.27 18.57
C TYR A 58 -9.54 4.82 18.50
N ASN A 59 -9.80 3.64 17.92
CA ASN A 59 -11.14 3.07 17.75
C ASN A 59 -12.12 4.15 17.27
N PHE A 60 -11.79 4.79 16.15
CA PHE A 60 -12.40 6.02 15.67
C PHE A 60 -13.30 5.73 14.47
N GLN A 61 -14.50 6.32 14.46
CA GLN A 61 -15.45 6.17 13.37
C GLN A 61 -15.19 7.22 12.29
N LEU A 62 -15.02 6.75 11.06
CA LEU A 62 -14.85 7.56 9.87
C LEU A 62 -15.94 7.20 8.86
N ASN A 63 -16.15 8.08 7.89
CA ASN A 63 -16.96 7.77 6.73
C ASN A 63 -16.35 8.37 5.46
N PHE A 64 -16.78 7.83 4.33
CA PHE A 64 -16.56 8.40 3.01
C PHE A 64 -17.80 8.16 2.16
N THR A 65 -17.92 8.92 1.07
CA THR A 65 -18.97 8.77 0.06
C THR A 65 -18.39 8.27 -1.26
N ILE A 66 -19.05 7.31 -1.90
CA ILE A 66 -18.63 6.76 -3.19
C ILE A 66 -19.81 6.52 -4.14
N ASP A 67 -19.56 6.63 -5.45
CA ASP A 67 -20.57 6.37 -6.49
C ASP A 67 -20.68 4.86 -6.75
N THR A 68 -21.52 4.17 -5.99
CA THR A 68 -21.80 2.74 -6.24
C THR A 68 -22.72 2.51 -7.42
N GLN A 69 -23.50 3.53 -7.83
CA GLN A 69 -24.39 3.43 -8.99
C GLN A 69 -23.60 3.13 -10.27
N ILE A 70 -22.45 3.79 -10.47
CA ILE A 70 -21.56 3.51 -11.61
C ILE A 70 -21.06 2.07 -11.55
N LEU A 71 -20.48 1.65 -10.41
CA LEU A 71 -19.91 0.31 -10.22
C LEU A 71 -20.94 -0.81 -10.44
N ILE A 72 -22.18 -0.60 -9.99
CA ILE A 72 -23.29 -1.54 -10.19
C ILE A 72 -23.74 -1.54 -11.65
N SER A 73 -23.85 -0.38 -12.29
CA SER A 73 -24.25 -0.27 -13.70
C SER A 73 -23.25 -0.90 -14.67
N GLU A 74 -21.97 -0.92 -14.29
CA GLU A 74 -20.89 -1.62 -15.00
C GLU A 74 -20.85 -3.13 -14.71
N GLY A 75 -21.69 -3.63 -13.81
CA GLY A 75 -21.74 -5.05 -13.42
C GLY A 75 -20.58 -5.50 -12.54
N LYS A 76 -19.82 -4.56 -11.95
CA LYS A 76 -18.67 -4.85 -11.08
C LYS A 76 -19.04 -5.07 -9.63
N MET A 77 -20.20 -4.60 -9.18
CA MET A 77 -20.67 -4.67 -7.80
C MET A 77 -22.11 -5.16 -7.75
N ARG A 78 -22.51 -5.81 -6.64
CA ARG A 78 -23.91 -6.21 -6.45
C ARG A 78 -24.81 -4.99 -6.19
N SER A 79 -26.06 -5.08 -6.64
CA SER A 79 -27.06 -4.00 -6.47
C SER A 79 -27.39 -3.69 -4.99
N ASP A 80 -27.13 -4.64 -4.10
CA ASP A 80 -27.32 -4.55 -2.66
C ASP A 80 -26.00 -4.29 -1.92
N CYS A 81 -24.93 -3.87 -2.60
CA CYS A 81 -23.60 -3.58 -2.04
C CYS A 81 -23.06 -4.64 -1.03
N GLY A 82 -23.62 -5.85 -1.02
CA GLY A 82 -23.34 -6.87 0.00
C GLY A 82 -21.95 -7.49 -0.16
N ASP A 83 -21.33 -7.23 -1.30
CA ASP A 83 -19.95 -7.59 -1.62
C ASP A 83 -18.92 -6.55 -1.19
N ILE A 84 -19.30 -5.45 -0.54
CA ILE A 84 -18.31 -4.49 -0.02
C ILE A 84 -17.56 -5.08 1.19
N ARG A 85 -16.25 -4.87 1.26
CA ARG A 85 -15.42 -5.06 2.46
C ARG A 85 -14.47 -3.89 2.65
N ILE A 86 -14.28 -3.45 3.90
CA ILE A 86 -13.28 -2.43 4.24
C ILE A 86 -12.10 -3.15 4.88
N VAL A 87 -10.91 -2.99 4.30
CA VAL A 87 -9.70 -3.70 4.72
C VAL A 87 -8.59 -2.71 5.01
N TYR A 88 -7.87 -2.93 6.10
CA TYR A 88 -6.68 -2.17 6.49
C TYR A 88 -5.60 -3.13 6.94
N ASN A 89 -4.41 -3.05 6.35
CA ASN A 89 -3.27 -3.91 6.69
C ASN A 89 -3.61 -5.42 6.67
N GLY A 90 -4.39 -5.88 5.69
CA GLY A 90 -4.82 -7.27 5.56
C GLY A 90 -5.94 -7.70 6.53
N GLU A 91 -6.41 -6.82 7.41
CA GLU A 91 -7.50 -7.09 8.35
C GLU A 91 -8.79 -6.40 7.91
N MET A 92 -9.91 -7.11 8.03
CA MET A 92 -11.24 -6.56 7.78
C MET A 92 -11.65 -5.64 8.94
N LEU A 93 -12.10 -4.43 8.62
CA LEU A 93 -12.63 -3.48 9.58
C LEU A 93 -14.16 -3.58 9.68
N PRO A 94 -14.75 -3.38 10.88
CA PRO A 94 -16.18 -3.16 11.01
C PRO A 94 -16.62 -1.97 10.16
N TYR A 95 -17.72 -2.14 9.44
CA TYR A 95 -18.28 -1.12 8.58
C TYR A 95 -19.81 -1.18 8.60
N TRP A 96 -20.44 -0.07 8.25
CA TRP A 96 -21.87 0.05 8.07
C TRP A 96 -22.12 0.86 6.81
N ILE A 97 -23.08 0.42 6.01
CA ILE A 97 -23.49 1.13 4.80
C ILE A 97 -24.84 1.71 5.08
N ASP A 98 -24.98 3.00 4.81
CA ASP A 98 -26.27 3.65 4.87
C ASP A 98 -27.17 3.11 3.74
N THR A 99 -28.14 2.28 4.13
CA THR A 99 -28.88 1.37 3.24
C THR A 99 -29.58 2.07 2.08
N PHE A 100 -30.05 3.29 2.34
CA PHE A 100 -30.78 4.09 1.37
C PHE A 100 -29.87 4.79 0.36
N THR A 101 -28.59 4.93 0.69
CA THR A 101 -27.59 5.52 -0.19
C THR A 101 -26.92 4.49 -1.10
N MET A 102 -27.22 3.19 -0.95
CA MET A 102 -26.73 2.12 -1.82
C MET A 102 -27.30 2.20 -3.23
N ASN A 103 -26.50 1.87 -4.24
CA ASN A 103 -26.84 2.05 -5.67
C ASN A 103 -27.16 3.52 -6.00
N TRP A 104 -26.34 4.42 -5.47
CA TRP A 104 -26.46 5.85 -5.66
C TRP A 104 -25.11 6.51 -5.91
N ARG A 105 -25.14 7.78 -6.33
CA ARG A 105 -23.93 8.57 -6.62
C ARG A 105 -23.12 8.96 -5.38
N TYR A 106 -23.73 8.82 -4.20
CA TYR A 106 -23.15 9.22 -2.92
C TYR A 106 -23.52 8.19 -1.84
N THR A 107 -23.08 6.94 -2.01
CA THR A 107 -23.23 5.91 -0.99
C THR A 107 -22.35 6.23 0.20
N ILE A 108 -22.95 6.38 1.39
CA ILE A 108 -22.26 6.70 2.63
C ILE A 108 -21.85 5.39 3.29
N ILE A 109 -20.56 5.23 3.52
CA ILE A 109 -19.99 4.06 4.19
C ILE A 109 -19.26 4.55 5.43
N TRP A 110 -19.69 4.07 6.59
CA TRP A 110 -19.02 4.26 7.86
C TRP A 110 -18.14 3.06 8.20
N PHE A 111 -17.04 3.28 8.88
CA PHE A 111 -16.19 2.20 9.39
C PHE A 111 -15.45 2.62 10.66
N LYS A 112 -15.01 1.63 11.45
CA LYS A 112 -14.24 1.85 12.68
C LYS A 112 -12.80 1.37 12.49
N ILE A 113 -11.85 2.27 12.69
CA ILE A 113 -10.41 1.95 12.62
C ILE A 113 -9.74 2.04 13.99
N GLY A 114 -8.83 1.11 14.27
CA GLY A 114 -8.17 0.99 15.58
C GLY A 114 -7.21 2.14 15.91
N TYR A 115 -6.52 2.70 14.90
CA TYR A 115 -5.48 3.71 15.10
C TYR A 115 -5.28 4.62 13.89
N ILE A 116 -5.11 5.92 14.14
CA ILE A 116 -4.63 6.91 13.17
C ILE A 116 -3.57 7.78 13.86
N PRO A 117 -2.32 7.83 13.36
CA PRO A 117 -1.25 8.60 13.98
C PRO A 117 -1.52 10.13 13.93
N PRO A 118 -0.94 10.92 14.84
CA PRO A 118 -0.96 12.38 14.74
C PRO A 118 -0.15 12.82 13.52
N HIS A 119 -0.61 13.86 12.80
CA HIS A 119 0.01 14.36 11.57
C HIS A 119 0.34 13.29 10.53
N GLY A 120 -0.45 12.23 10.48
CA GLY A 120 -0.21 11.10 9.59
C GLY A 120 -1.47 10.66 8.85
N SER A 121 -1.29 9.73 7.93
CA SER A 121 -2.34 9.21 7.08
C SER A 121 -2.44 7.69 7.19
N VAL A 122 -3.64 7.18 6.95
CA VAL A 122 -3.93 5.74 6.83
C VAL A 122 -4.70 5.51 5.54
N THR A 123 -4.34 4.47 4.81
CA THR A 123 -5.05 4.07 3.59
C THR A 123 -5.80 2.78 3.86
N VAL A 124 -7.13 2.84 3.78
CA VAL A 124 -8.00 1.68 3.82
C VAL A 124 -8.43 1.32 2.40
N TYR A 125 -8.74 0.06 2.14
CA TYR A 125 -9.19 -0.41 0.85
C TYR A 125 -10.65 -0.84 0.91
N MET A 126 -11.47 -0.29 0.03
CA MET A 126 -12.83 -0.79 -0.21
C MET A 126 -12.78 -1.86 -1.30
N TYR A 127 -12.87 -3.13 -0.91
CA TYR A 127 -12.95 -4.28 -1.81
C TYR A 127 -14.39 -4.55 -2.25
N TYR A 128 -14.60 -4.96 -3.50
CA TYR A 128 -15.89 -5.39 -4.07
C TYR A 128 -15.72 -6.33 -5.27
N GLY A 129 -16.84 -6.77 -5.88
CA GLY A 129 -16.85 -7.65 -7.05
C GLY A 129 -16.86 -9.14 -6.73
N ASN A 130 -17.27 -9.49 -5.51
CA ASN A 130 -17.53 -10.87 -5.10
C ASN A 130 -19.04 -11.17 -5.13
N PRO A 131 -19.59 -11.72 -6.23
CA PRO A 131 -21.04 -11.93 -6.35
C PRO A 131 -21.60 -12.91 -5.30
N SER A 132 -20.77 -13.79 -4.74
CA SER A 132 -21.16 -14.80 -3.76
C SER A 132 -21.13 -14.30 -2.31
N ALA A 133 -20.61 -13.10 -2.06
CA ALA A 133 -20.47 -12.56 -0.70
C ALA A 133 -21.84 -12.19 -0.09
N THR A 134 -21.99 -12.38 1.22
CA THR A 134 -23.12 -11.80 1.97
C THR A 134 -22.68 -10.49 2.62
N SER A 135 -23.61 -9.57 2.87
CA SER A 135 -23.29 -8.34 3.61
C SER A 135 -22.77 -8.67 5.01
N MET A 136 -21.77 -7.92 5.45
CA MET A 136 -21.25 -7.91 6.82
C MET A 136 -21.36 -6.50 7.45
N ALA A 137 -22.19 -5.64 6.86
CA ALA A 137 -22.43 -4.30 7.36
C ALA A 137 -23.17 -4.37 8.71
N ASP A 138 -22.63 -3.73 9.73
CA ASP A 138 -23.14 -3.75 11.11
C ASP A 138 -22.84 -2.40 11.79
N GLY A 139 -23.90 -1.65 12.12
CA GLY A 139 -23.80 -0.35 12.77
C GLY A 139 -23.39 -0.44 14.23
N ASP A 140 -23.83 -1.49 14.94
CA ASP A 140 -23.50 -1.71 16.35
C ASP A 140 -22.00 -2.00 16.53
N GLU A 141 -21.36 -2.64 15.56
CA GLU A 141 -19.91 -2.84 15.56
C GLU A 141 -19.10 -1.59 15.15
N VAL A 142 -19.72 -0.57 14.53
CA VAL A 142 -19.03 0.65 14.12
C VAL A 142 -19.11 1.74 15.17
N PHE A 143 -20.31 2.03 15.66
CA PHE A 143 -20.59 3.20 16.48
C PHE A 143 -20.44 2.92 17.99
N LEU A 144 -20.43 3.98 18.81
CA LEU A 144 -20.52 3.83 20.26
C LEU A 144 -21.94 3.43 20.69
N PHE A 145 -22.91 3.79 19.87
CA PHE A 145 -24.31 3.42 19.96
C PHE A 145 -24.93 3.56 18.58
N PHE A 146 -25.81 2.64 18.21
CA PHE A 146 -26.52 2.64 16.96
C PHE A 146 -27.93 2.09 17.15
N ASP A 147 -28.90 2.71 16.50
CA ASP A 147 -30.23 2.15 16.33
C ASP A 147 -30.77 2.61 14.98
N ASP A 148 -31.19 1.65 14.16
CA ASP A 148 -31.82 1.86 12.85
C ASP A 148 -33.34 1.73 12.89
N PHE A 149 -33.93 1.49 14.07
CA PHE A 149 -35.37 1.41 14.28
C PHE A 149 -36.09 0.46 13.29
N ASP A 150 -35.38 -0.54 12.73
CA ASP A 150 -35.91 -1.46 11.71
C ASP A 150 -36.90 -2.50 12.29
N GLY A 151 -36.94 -2.63 13.62
CA GLY A 151 -37.86 -3.52 14.34
C GLY A 151 -39.29 -2.97 14.47
N PRO A 152 -40.29 -3.82 14.77
CA PRO A 152 -41.67 -3.37 14.97
C PRO A 152 -41.92 -2.71 16.33
N THR A 153 -40.92 -2.69 17.21
CA THR A 153 -41.00 -2.23 18.59
C THR A 153 -39.67 -1.61 19.03
N LEU A 154 -39.73 -0.73 20.02
CA LEU A 154 -38.55 -0.11 20.61
C LEU A 154 -37.65 -1.17 21.25
N ASP A 155 -36.35 -1.11 20.97
CA ASP A 155 -35.39 -2.00 21.62
C ASP A 155 -35.22 -1.61 23.09
N THR A 156 -35.92 -2.35 23.95
CA THR A 156 -35.86 -2.15 25.41
C THR A 156 -34.52 -2.54 26.01
N GLU A 157 -33.57 -3.11 25.29
CA GLU A 157 -32.18 -3.27 25.75
C GLU A 157 -31.36 -1.99 25.53
N LYS A 158 -31.69 -1.21 24.49
CA LYS A 158 -31.02 0.06 24.16
C LYS A 158 -31.64 1.28 24.82
N TRP A 159 -32.96 1.30 25.01
CA TRP A 159 -33.72 2.48 25.46
C TRP A 159 -34.48 2.26 26.77
N TYR A 160 -34.65 3.33 27.54
CA TYR A 160 -35.66 3.40 28.59
C TYR A 160 -37.05 3.64 27.97
N GLU A 161 -38.10 3.28 28.72
CA GLU A 161 -39.45 3.74 28.41
C GLU A 161 -39.47 5.28 28.35
N PRO A 162 -40.14 5.87 27.36
CA PRO A 162 -40.15 7.32 27.19
C PRO A 162 -40.84 8.01 28.37
N GLU A 163 -40.28 9.15 28.75
CA GLU A 163 -40.85 10.07 29.75
C GLU A 163 -41.67 11.18 29.06
N GLY A 164 -42.51 11.87 29.83
CA GLY A 164 -43.38 12.93 29.33
C GLY A 164 -44.70 12.39 28.75
N THR A 165 -45.31 13.19 27.87
CA THR A 165 -46.50 12.83 27.10
C THR A 165 -46.15 12.79 25.62
N GLY A 166 -46.87 11.98 24.85
CA GLY A 166 -46.59 11.72 23.45
C GLY A 166 -46.68 10.24 23.12
N THR A 167 -46.82 9.97 21.84
CA THR A 167 -46.88 8.62 21.30
C THR A 167 -45.74 8.42 20.32
N TYR A 168 -45.23 7.19 20.27
CA TYR A 168 -44.32 6.78 19.22
C TYR A 168 -44.91 5.56 18.51
N LYS A 169 -44.60 5.44 17.23
CA LYS A 169 -44.96 4.28 16.42
C LYS A 169 -43.88 4.00 15.39
N PHE A 170 -43.78 2.74 15.00
CA PHE A 170 -42.95 2.33 13.88
C PHE A 170 -43.80 2.43 12.63
N ASP A 171 -43.48 3.43 11.81
CA ASP A 171 -44.15 3.70 10.54
C ASP A 171 -43.25 3.36 9.37
N THR A 172 -43.91 3.09 8.23
CA THR A 172 -43.23 2.89 6.97
C THR A 172 -43.28 4.15 6.11
N ASP A 173 -42.15 4.53 5.53
CA ASP A 173 -42.04 5.62 4.56
C ASP A 173 -41.10 5.21 3.41
N TYR A 174 -40.75 6.14 2.50
CA TYR A 174 -39.85 5.87 1.38
C TYR A 174 -38.69 6.86 1.29
N ILE A 175 -37.47 6.34 1.13
CA ILE A 175 -36.26 7.09 0.79
C ILE A 175 -35.78 6.62 -0.58
N PHE A 176 -35.73 7.52 -1.56
CA PHE A 176 -35.34 7.21 -2.94
C PHE A 176 -36.08 5.99 -3.56
N GLY A 177 -37.34 5.78 -3.16
CA GLY A 177 -38.16 4.66 -3.64
C GLY A 177 -37.93 3.33 -2.93
N LYS A 178 -37.05 3.29 -1.92
CA LYS A 178 -36.88 2.14 -1.01
C LYS A 178 -37.71 2.35 0.25
N GLU A 179 -38.37 1.30 0.69
CA GLU A 179 -39.16 1.28 1.91
C GLU A 179 -38.25 1.40 3.15
N VAL A 180 -38.64 2.23 4.11
CA VAL A 180 -37.93 2.43 5.39
C VAL A 180 -38.90 2.24 6.55
N THR A 181 -38.48 1.54 7.60
CA THR A 181 -39.14 1.57 8.90
C THR A 181 -38.51 2.69 9.71
N CYS A 182 -39.32 3.54 10.33
CA CYS A 182 -38.81 4.66 11.10
C CYS A 182 -39.59 4.83 12.40
N LEU A 183 -38.91 5.36 13.41
CA LEU A 183 -39.55 5.82 14.63
C LEU A 183 -40.24 7.16 14.36
N ASN A 184 -41.57 7.15 14.36
CA ASN A 184 -42.40 8.34 14.22
C ASN A 184 -42.91 8.79 15.60
N LEU A 185 -42.63 10.02 15.96
CA LEU A 185 -43.06 10.64 17.21
C LEU A 185 -44.23 11.60 16.95
N THR A 186 -45.32 11.47 17.70
CA THR A 186 -46.57 12.23 17.55
C THR A 186 -47.10 12.70 18.90
N GLU A 187 -47.89 13.79 18.89
CA GLU A 187 -48.53 14.35 20.11
C GLU A 187 -47.57 14.59 21.29
N THR A 188 -46.31 14.95 21.01
CA THR A 188 -45.23 15.00 22.00
C THR A 188 -45.29 16.27 22.86
N ASP A 189 -45.49 16.15 24.17
CA ASP A 189 -45.31 17.24 25.16
C ASP A 189 -44.33 16.74 26.22
N ARG A 190 -43.16 17.39 26.29
CA ARG A 190 -41.98 16.99 27.08
C ARG A 190 -41.56 15.53 26.86
N PHE A 191 -41.75 14.99 25.67
CA PHE A 191 -41.30 13.66 25.29
C PHE A 191 -39.79 13.54 25.44
N LEU A 192 -39.34 12.49 26.13
CA LEU A 192 -37.93 12.20 26.35
C LEU A 192 -37.68 10.70 26.24
N LEU A 193 -36.99 10.30 25.18
CA LEU A 193 -36.50 8.95 24.98
C LEU A 193 -34.98 8.92 25.24
N LYS A 194 -34.53 8.14 26.22
CA LYS A 194 -33.13 8.06 26.64
C LYS A 194 -32.53 6.68 26.38
N SER A 195 -31.29 6.65 25.91
CA SER A 195 -30.49 5.43 25.88
C SER A 195 -30.29 4.89 27.31
N LYS A 196 -30.00 3.60 27.44
CA LYS A 196 -29.60 2.99 28.73
C LYS A 196 -28.14 3.23 29.09
N CYS A 197 -27.31 3.52 28.10
CA CYS A 197 -25.90 3.88 28.27
C CYS A 197 -25.69 5.39 28.23
N THR A 198 -24.61 5.84 28.86
CA THR A 198 -24.13 7.22 28.84
C THR A 198 -22.89 7.35 27.96
N PHE A 199 -22.63 8.56 27.49
CA PHE A 199 -21.49 8.90 26.65
C PHE A 199 -20.74 10.08 27.23
N SER A 200 -19.42 9.95 27.34
CA SER A 200 -18.54 10.97 27.93
C SER A 200 -17.54 11.54 26.93
N GLY A 201 -17.10 12.77 27.18
CA GLY A 201 -16.01 13.41 26.43
C GLY A 201 -16.42 13.94 25.06
N ASN A 202 -15.51 13.80 24.07
CA ASN A 202 -15.71 14.33 22.72
C ASN A 202 -16.50 13.36 21.85
N VAL A 203 -17.81 13.57 21.76
CA VAL A 203 -18.74 12.71 21.04
C VAL A 203 -19.61 13.51 20.08
N GLY A 204 -20.12 12.84 19.07
CA GLY A 204 -21.09 13.36 18.12
C GLY A 204 -22.28 12.44 17.97
N ILE A 205 -23.46 13.03 17.83
CA ILE A 205 -24.70 12.37 17.47
C ILE A 205 -24.93 12.65 15.99
N VAL A 206 -25.21 11.61 15.21
CA VAL A 206 -25.64 11.72 13.82
C VAL A 206 -26.96 10.96 13.70
N ALA A 207 -27.92 11.55 13.00
CA ALA A 207 -29.22 10.92 12.80
C ALA A 207 -29.76 11.23 11.41
N ARG A 208 -30.54 10.31 10.85
CA ARG A 208 -31.38 10.61 9.70
C ARG A 208 -32.79 10.94 10.17
N VAL A 209 -33.24 12.13 9.80
CA VAL A 209 -34.48 12.70 10.32
C VAL A 209 -35.35 13.27 9.22
N LYS A 210 -36.66 13.30 9.45
CA LYS A 210 -37.66 13.89 8.56
C LYS A 210 -38.80 14.49 9.37
N ARG A 211 -39.45 15.52 8.83
CA ARG A 211 -40.80 15.94 9.27
C ARG A 211 -41.86 15.40 8.34
N PHE A 212 -43.00 14.98 8.89
CA PHE A 212 -44.11 14.44 8.10
C PHE A 212 -45.17 15.50 7.74
N THR A 213 -45.32 16.59 8.50
CA THR A 213 -46.31 17.64 8.20
C THR A 213 -45.76 18.77 7.33
N ASN A 214 -46.67 19.54 6.72
CA ASN A 214 -46.34 20.78 5.99
C ASN A 214 -46.23 21.99 6.92
N ASP A 215 -46.62 21.82 8.18
CA ASP A 215 -46.69 22.91 9.13
C ASP A 215 -45.27 23.33 9.46
N ALA A 216 -45.05 24.63 9.55
CA ALA A 216 -43.74 25.20 9.78
C ALA A 216 -43.45 25.39 11.28
N SER A 217 -44.30 24.83 12.13
CA SER A 217 -44.48 25.28 13.50
C SER A 217 -44.10 24.21 14.53
N ASP A 218 -43.60 24.61 15.70
CA ASP A 218 -43.35 23.88 16.96
C ASP A 218 -43.09 22.40 16.76
N PHE A 219 -41.90 22.09 16.26
CA PHE A 219 -41.45 20.71 16.18
C PHE A 219 -40.58 20.34 17.36
N ASP A 220 -39.96 21.34 18.01
CA ASP A 220 -39.16 21.20 19.22
C ASP A 220 -38.41 19.88 19.30
N PHE A 221 -37.69 19.54 18.24
CA PHE A 221 -37.13 18.21 18.05
C PHE A 221 -35.61 18.23 18.24
N TYR A 222 -35.14 17.65 19.33
CA TYR A 222 -33.76 17.80 19.77
C TYR A 222 -33.06 16.45 19.95
N PHE A 223 -31.78 16.44 19.61
CA PHE A 223 -30.85 15.38 19.99
C PHE A 223 -29.87 15.92 21.01
N ALA A 224 -29.70 15.20 22.11
CA ALA A 224 -28.95 15.67 23.25
C ALA A 224 -28.02 14.60 23.81
N ILE A 225 -26.94 15.06 24.44
CA ILE A 225 -26.37 14.34 25.59
C ILE A 225 -26.97 14.98 26.84
N PHE A 226 -27.67 14.18 27.61
CA PHE A 226 -28.59 14.63 28.66
C PHE A 226 -28.26 13.96 29.99
N ALA A 227 -27.86 14.74 30.99
CA ALA A 227 -27.71 14.25 32.37
C ALA A 227 -29.01 14.45 33.16
N ASP A 228 -29.54 15.67 33.13
CA ASP A 228 -30.81 16.05 33.73
C ASP A 228 -31.33 17.36 33.10
N TYR A 229 -32.53 17.81 33.51
CA TYR A 229 -33.16 19.01 32.96
C TYR A 229 -32.38 20.33 33.18
N ASN A 230 -31.39 20.37 34.06
CA ASN A 230 -30.52 21.53 34.27
C ASN A 230 -29.15 21.37 33.61
N ASN A 231 -28.83 20.20 33.08
CA ASN A 231 -27.50 19.78 32.67
C ASN A 231 -27.56 18.93 31.39
N TYR A 232 -27.42 19.58 30.24
CA TYR A 232 -27.39 18.93 28.93
C TYR A 232 -26.75 19.83 27.87
N TRP A 233 -26.35 19.22 26.76
CA TRP A 233 -26.18 19.95 25.51
C TRP A 233 -26.98 19.25 24.42
N GLU A 234 -27.58 20.05 23.55
CA GLU A 234 -28.50 19.56 22.54
C GLU A 234 -28.48 20.44 21.31
N GLY A 235 -29.10 19.95 20.25
CA GLY A 235 -29.37 20.74 19.09
C GLY A 235 -30.56 20.20 18.33
N THR A 236 -31.12 21.08 17.53
CA THR A 236 -32.27 20.78 16.69
C THR A 236 -31.95 21.11 15.25
N PRO A 237 -32.35 20.26 14.29
CA PRO A 237 -32.36 20.64 12.88
C PRO A 237 -33.39 21.75 12.55
N GLY A 238 -34.25 22.17 13.50
CA GLY A 238 -35.16 23.32 13.36
C GLY A 238 -36.34 23.36 14.37
N ASP A 239 -36.82 24.57 14.72
CA ASP A 239 -38.02 24.81 15.58
C ASP A 239 -38.90 26.08 15.22
N TYR A 240 -40.16 26.13 15.72
CA TYR A 240 -41.40 26.92 15.46
C TYR A 240 -41.26 28.36 15.02
N SER A 241 -40.58 29.18 15.79
CA SER A 241 -40.92 30.61 15.78
C SER A 241 -39.95 31.44 14.96
N TYR A 242 -38.85 30.83 14.49
CA TYR A 242 -37.76 31.51 13.82
C TYR A 242 -36.99 30.70 12.76
N TYR A 243 -37.40 29.47 12.41
CA TYR A 243 -36.77 28.65 11.34
C TYR A 243 -35.27 28.40 11.53
N ARG A 244 -34.86 28.01 12.73
CA ARG A 244 -33.41 27.95 13.03
C ARG A 244 -32.96 26.57 13.42
N HIS A 245 -32.02 26.06 12.65
CA HIS A 245 -31.00 25.17 13.16
C HIS A 245 -30.43 25.80 14.43
N GLU A 246 -30.38 25.06 15.53
CA GLU A 246 -29.94 25.61 16.83
C GLU A 246 -29.11 24.61 17.62
N ILE A 247 -28.18 25.16 18.41
CA ILE A 247 -27.40 24.47 19.44
C ILE A 247 -27.72 25.14 20.78
N VAL A 248 -27.96 24.33 21.80
CA VAL A 248 -28.21 24.77 23.17
C VAL A 248 -27.29 24.02 24.14
N ASN A 249 -26.71 24.74 25.08
CA ASN A 249 -26.02 24.21 26.24
C ASN A 249 -26.72 24.72 27.50
N ARG A 250 -27.14 23.80 28.36
CA ARG A 250 -27.69 24.09 29.67
C ARG A 250 -26.78 23.50 30.74
N TYR A 251 -26.30 24.35 31.65
CA TYR A 251 -25.41 23.94 32.75
C TYR A 251 -25.83 24.61 34.04
N GLU A 252 -26.13 23.83 35.08
CA GLU A 252 -26.69 24.30 36.36
C GLU A 252 -27.91 25.24 36.17
N GLY A 253 -28.73 24.94 35.17
CA GLY A 253 -29.93 25.71 34.85
C GLY A 253 -29.71 26.96 33.99
N MET A 254 -28.46 27.33 33.69
CA MET A 254 -28.12 28.47 32.83
C MET A 254 -28.06 28.05 31.36
N PHE A 255 -28.68 28.85 30.48
CA PHE A 255 -28.72 28.59 29.03
C PHE A 255 -27.70 29.44 28.27
N VAL A 256 -27.02 28.79 27.32
CA VAL A 256 -26.25 29.44 26.26
C VAL A 256 -26.64 28.75 24.95
N TYR A 257 -26.94 29.53 23.92
CA TYR A 257 -27.40 28.98 22.64
C TYR A 257 -26.80 29.73 21.45
N SER A 258 -26.80 29.08 20.29
CA SER A 258 -26.45 29.66 19.00
C SER A 258 -27.42 29.12 17.95
N SER A 259 -27.97 30.01 17.14
CA SER A 259 -28.99 29.68 16.15
C SER A 259 -28.64 30.31 14.80
N GLU A 260 -28.83 29.59 13.70
CA GLU A 260 -28.68 30.09 12.34
C GLU A 260 -29.84 29.63 11.46
N GLY A 261 -30.05 30.33 10.36
CA GLY A 261 -30.99 29.94 9.34
C GLY A 261 -32.29 30.73 9.34
N ASN A 262 -32.93 30.64 8.17
CA ASN A 262 -34.33 30.91 7.91
C ASN A 262 -34.89 29.77 7.02
N ARG A 263 -34.26 28.59 7.05
CA ARG A 263 -34.40 27.56 6.02
C ARG A 263 -34.74 26.20 6.62
N TYR A 264 -35.54 25.47 5.86
CA TYR A 264 -36.49 24.47 6.31
C TYR A 264 -35.85 23.12 6.63
N ILE A 265 -36.34 22.44 7.68
CA ILE A 265 -36.37 20.98 7.66
C ILE A 265 -37.29 20.57 6.51
N PHE A 266 -36.73 19.87 5.53
CA PHE A 266 -37.50 19.40 4.40
C PHE A 266 -38.43 18.26 4.85
N LYS A 267 -39.55 18.08 4.13
CA LYS A 267 -40.33 16.82 4.07
C LYS A 267 -39.55 15.66 3.44
N LYS A 268 -38.23 15.69 3.55
CA LYS A 268 -37.27 14.77 2.97
C LYS A 268 -36.39 14.32 4.10
N TRP A 269 -36.06 13.04 4.08
CA TRP A 269 -35.04 12.49 4.93
C TRP A 269 -33.72 13.19 4.69
N LYS A 270 -33.13 13.72 5.76
CA LYS A 270 -31.86 14.46 5.78
C LYS A 270 -31.01 14.03 6.95
N LEU A 271 -29.70 14.12 6.77
CA LEU A 271 -28.74 13.84 7.83
C LEU A 271 -28.55 15.07 8.71
N TYR A 272 -28.68 14.86 10.01
CA TYR A 272 -28.42 15.83 11.06
C TYR A 272 -27.22 15.40 11.89
N SER A 273 -26.40 16.36 12.32
CA SER A 273 -25.29 16.11 13.23
C SER A 273 -25.20 17.18 14.31
N ILE A 274 -24.95 16.77 15.55
CA ILE A 274 -24.47 17.64 16.63
C ILE A 274 -23.28 16.97 17.32
N SER A 275 -22.28 17.72 17.74
CA SER A 275 -21.07 17.17 18.33
C SER A 275 -20.42 18.10 19.33
N ARG A 276 -19.75 17.52 20.32
CA ARG A 276 -18.93 18.21 21.30
C ARG A 276 -17.46 17.92 21.07
N TYR A 277 -16.64 18.97 21.09
CA TYR A 277 -15.20 18.89 21.23
C TYR A 277 -14.74 19.87 22.31
N GLN A 278 -14.32 19.33 23.46
CA GLN A 278 -14.03 20.09 24.67
C GLN A 278 -15.23 20.95 25.06
N ASN A 279 -15.05 22.28 25.11
CA ASN A 279 -16.09 23.25 25.45
C ASN A 279 -16.76 23.87 24.21
N ASN A 280 -16.59 23.25 23.04
CA ASN A 280 -17.21 23.69 21.81
C ASN A 280 -18.24 22.67 21.35
N LEU A 281 -19.41 23.18 21.00
CA LEU A 281 -20.45 22.44 20.31
C LEU A 281 -20.43 22.81 18.83
N PHE A 282 -20.69 21.83 17.98
CA PHE A 282 -20.80 21.99 16.54
C PHE A 282 -22.07 21.29 16.09
N SER A 283 -22.81 21.89 15.16
CA SER A 283 -23.95 21.22 14.56
C SER A 283 -24.00 21.52 13.07
N VAL A 284 -24.40 20.53 12.29
CA VAL A 284 -24.40 20.59 10.83
C VAL A 284 -25.71 20.03 10.33
N TYR A 285 -26.39 20.78 9.46
CA TYR A 285 -27.66 20.35 8.87
C TYR A 285 -27.96 21.08 7.56
N PRO A 286 -28.49 20.39 6.53
CA PRO A 286 -28.37 18.95 6.29
C PRO A 286 -26.92 18.57 5.93
N VAL A 287 -26.40 17.48 6.51
CA VAL A 287 -25.03 16.99 6.25
C VAL A 287 -24.87 16.48 4.81
N ASP A 288 -25.94 15.91 4.25
CA ASP A 288 -25.97 15.23 2.95
C ASP A 288 -26.29 16.16 1.76
N ASP A 289 -26.46 17.46 1.98
CA ASP A 289 -26.85 18.41 0.92
C ASP A 289 -26.05 19.71 0.99
N PRO A 290 -24.86 19.76 0.35
CA PRO A 290 -23.97 20.92 0.37
C PRO A 290 -24.62 22.23 -0.10
N SER A 291 -25.70 22.17 -0.89
CA SER A 291 -26.40 23.36 -1.40
C SER A 291 -27.19 24.09 -0.31
N TYR A 292 -27.52 23.39 0.78
CA TYR A 292 -28.33 23.91 1.89
C TYR A 292 -27.62 23.77 3.24
N LEU A 293 -26.35 23.35 3.24
CA LEU A 293 -25.54 23.09 4.44
C LEU A 293 -25.46 24.32 5.33
N GLU A 294 -25.97 24.21 6.55
CA GLU A 294 -25.80 25.15 7.66
C GLU A 294 -24.85 24.54 8.69
N THR A 295 -23.95 25.36 9.25
CA THR A 295 -22.96 24.93 10.24
C THR A 295 -22.92 25.91 11.39
N LEU A 296 -23.27 25.42 12.57
CA LEU A 296 -23.25 26.15 13.81
C LEU A 296 -22.06 25.75 14.66
N SER A 297 -21.55 26.72 15.42
CA SER A 297 -20.60 26.49 16.50
C SER A 297 -20.97 27.32 17.72
N LEU A 298 -20.77 26.75 18.91
CA LEU A 298 -21.00 27.44 20.17
C LEU A 298 -19.88 27.09 21.16
N THR A 299 -19.13 28.09 21.61
CA THR A 299 -18.15 27.94 22.69
C THR A 299 -18.80 28.32 24.02
N VAL A 300 -18.69 27.45 25.02
CA VAL A 300 -19.26 27.66 26.37
C VAL A 300 -18.18 27.63 27.45
N THR A 301 -18.47 28.20 28.62
CA THR A 301 -17.54 28.13 29.75
C THR A 301 -17.64 26.78 30.47
N ASN A 302 -18.85 26.30 30.69
CA ASN A 302 -19.15 25.04 31.36
C ASN A 302 -20.06 24.19 30.50
N ILE A 303 -19.78 22.90 30.46
CA ILE A 303 -20.52 21.88 29.71
C ILE A 303 -20.46 20.58 30.49
N ILE A 304 -21.52 19.77 30.43
CA ILE A 304 -21.49 18.44 31.03
C ILE A 304 -20.48 17.55 30.32
N ASP A 305 -19.83 16.65 31.06
CA ASP A 305 -18.91 15.72 30.44
C ASP A 305 -19.57 14.45 29.92
N GLU A 306 -20.59 13.96 30.65
CA GLU A 306 -21.25 12.68 30.44
C GLU A 306 -22.77 12.84 30.55
N GLY A 307 -23.51 12.09 29.73
CA GLY A 307 -24.97 11.98 29.80
C GLY A 307 -25.51 10.91 28.85
N TYR A 308 -26.81 10.67 28.91
CA TYR A 308 -27.51 9.74 28.01
C TYR A 308 -27.66 10.36 26.61
N LEU A 309 -27.62 9.53 25.56
CA LEU A 309 -28.22 9.94 24.30
C LEU A 309 -29.71 10.14 24.56
N ALA A 310 -30.22 11.33 24.25
CA ALA A 310 -31.62 11.65 24.40
C ALA A 310 -32.19 12.20 23.11
N ILE A 311 -33.37 11.69 22.76
CA ILE A 311 -34.25 12.22 21.73
C ILE A 311 -35.37 12.92 22.48
N ARG A 312 -35.47 14.23 22.29
CA ARG A 312 -36.45 15.08 22.96
C ARG A 312 -37.41 15.69 21.96
N SER A 313 -38.68 15.75 22.35
CA SER A 313 -39.69 16.49 21.60
C SER A 313 -40.69 17.19 22.51
N ASP A 314 -41.04 18.44 22.20
CA ASP A 314 -42.01 19.24 22.95
C ASP A 314 -42.91 20.05 22.00
N CYS A 315 -43.67 19.36 21.15
CA CYS A 315 -44.59 19.97 20.20
C CYS A 315 -45.92 20.38 20.87
N ASP A 316 -46.32 21.65 20.79
CA ASP A 316 -47.65 22.09 21.27
C ASP A 316 -48.85 21.49 20.48
N GLU A 317 -48.62 20.86 19.32
CA GLU A 317 -49.64 20.23 18.47
C GLU A 317 -49.14 18.88 17.89
N ASP A 318 -50.05 18.07 17.33
CA ASP A 318 -49.66 16.81 16.68
C ASP A 318 -48.83 17.06 15.40
N ARG A 319 -47.51 17.02 15.57
CA ARG A 319 -46.52 17.35 14.54
C ARG A 319 -45.51 16.23 14.34
N PRO A 320 -45.92 15.19 13.57
CA PRO A 320 -45.10 14.00 13.38
C PRO A 320 -43.73 14.30 12.78
N HIS A 321 -42.71 13.73 13.42
CA HIS A 321 -41.33 13.70 12.92
C HIS A 321 -40.75 12.29 13.08
N GLY A 322 -39.97 11.91 12.08
CA GLY A 322 -39.44 10.58 11.88
C GLY A 322 -37.94 10.53 12.07
N ILE A 323 -37.49 9.41 12.61
CA ILE A 323 -36.09 9.05 12.76
C ILE A 323 -35.91 7.70 12.10
N ASP A 324 -35.08 7.65 11.07
CA ASP A 324 -34.71 6.40 10.42
C ASP A 324 -33.64 5.71 11.25
N TRP A 325 -32.51 6.37 11.50
CA TRP A 325 -31.49 5.86 12.39
C TRP A 325 -30.84 6.96 13.21
N VAL A 326 -30.24 6.58 14.33
CA VAL A 326 -29.42 7.44 15.20
C VAL A 326 -28.14 6.72 15.62
N ALA A 327 -27.04 7.45 15.64
CA ALA A 327 -25.73 6.92 16.01
C ALA A 327 -24.96 7.89 16.90
N VAL A 328 -24.20 7.36 17.86
CA VAL A 328 -23.20 8.12 18.63
C VAL A 328 -21.80 7.69 18.20
N ARG A 329 -20.93 8.66 17.94
CA ARG A 329 -19.54 8.43 17.50
C ARG A 329 -18.57 9.29 18.28
N LYS A 330 -17.29 8.92 18.26
CA LYS A 330 -16.23 9.83 18.72
C LYS A 330 -16.12 11.03 17.78
N TYR A 331 -15.71 12.17 18.34
CA TYR A 331 -15.59 13.41 17.58
C TYR A 331 -14.27 14.13 17.85
N VAL A 332 -13.73 14.75 16.80
CA VAL A 332 -12.60 15.68 16.84
C VAL A 332 -12.85 16.82 15.87
N SER A 333 -12.22 17.98 16.10
CA SER A 333 -12.33 19.14 15.23
C SER A 333 -10.94 19.69 14.87
N PRO A 334 -10.59 19.80 13.57
CA PRO A 334 -11.34 19.28 12.43
C PRO A 334 -11.37 17.74 12.40
N LEU A 335 -12.36 17.17 11.71
CA LEU A 335 -12.38 15.73 11.39
C LEU A 335 -11.27 15.38 10.39
N PRO A 336 -10.74 14.15 10.41
CA PRO A 336 -9.85 13.68 9.34
C PRO A 336 -10.49 13.84 7.97
N ASN A 337 -9.75 14.40 7.02
CA ASN A 337 -10.18 14.46 5.62
C ASN A 337 -9.78 13.18 4.88
N TYR A 338 -10.37 12.94 3.71
CA TYR A 338 -10.03 11.79 2.89
C TYR A 338 -9.88 12.13 1.41
N THR A 339 -9.11 11.29 0.72
CA THR A 339 -9.02 11.24 -0.74
C THR A 339 -9.34 9.83 -1.21
N ILE A 340 -9.96 9.71 -2.38
CA ILE A 340 -10.26 8.43 -3.04
C ILE A 340 -9.28 8.28 -4.20
N GLY A 341 -8.57 7.16 -4.24
CA GLY A 341 -7.66 6.84 -5.35
C GLY A 341 -8.38 6.14 -6.51
N ASN A 342 -7.60 5.63 -7.45
CA ASN A 342 -8.12 4.96 -8.63
C ASN A 342 -8.60 3.53 -8.30
N GLU A 343 -9.54 3.03 -9.09
CA GLU A 343 -9.94 1.61 -9.02
C GLU A 343 -8.77 0.71 -9.44
N GLU A 344 -8.54 -0.32 -8.64
CA GLU A 344 -7.48 -1.32 -8.82
C GLU A 344 -8.08 -2.71 -8.97
N THR A 345 -7.33 -3.60 -9.59
CA THR A 345 -7.60 -5.04 -9.67
C THR A 345 -6.32 -5.85 -9.40
N PHE A 346 -6.42 -7.18 -9.32
CA PHE A 346 -5.25 -8.04 -9.25
C PHE A 346 -4.94 -8.69 -10.58
N ILE A 347 -3.66 -8.89 -10.84
CA ILE A 347 -3.14 -9.56 -12.03
C ILE A 347 -2.10 -10.61 -11.65
N TYR A 348 -1.89 -11.57 -12.53
CA TYR A 348 -0.82 -12.55 -12.44
C TYR A 348 0.24 -12.24 -13.49
N VAL A 349 1.44 -11.84 -13.08
CA VAL A 349 2.55 -11.62 -13.99
C VAL A 349 3.45 -12.86 -13.99
N THR A 350 3.46 -13.60 -15.10
CA THR A 350 4.36 -14.73 -15.29
C THR A 350 5.56 -14.32 -16.12
N VAL A 351 6.75 -14.43 -15.54
CA VAL A 351 8.00 -14.11 -16.22
C VAL A 351 8.60 -15.37 -16.83
N LYS A 352 8.95 -15.28 -18.11
CA LYS A 352 9.57 -16.35 -18.87
C LYS A 352 10.91 -15.89 -19.42
N SER A 353 11.84 -16.84 -19.53
CA SER A 353 13.13 -16.66 -20.17
C SER A 353 12.98 -16.67 -21.71
N ALA A 354 14.03 -16.33 -22.45
CA ALA A 354 14.02 -16.34 -23.93
C ALA A 354 13.62 -17.70 -24.52
N SER A 355 13.99 -18.79 -23.84
CA SER A 355 13.62 -20.16 -24.21
C SER A 355 12.20 -20.59 -23.77
N GLY A 356 11.44 -19.69 -23.12
CA GLY A 356 10.05 -19.92 -22.70
C GLY A 356 9.89 -20.62 -21.35
N ASN A 357 10.99 -20.82 -20.61
CA ASN A 357 10.96 -21.39 -19.26
C ASN A 357 10.53 -20.34 -18.22
N VAL A 358 9.84 -20.75 -17.15
CA VAL A 358 9.49 -19.85 -16.04
C VAL A 358 10.73 -19.34 -15.32
N PHE A 359 10.72 -18.07 -14.90
CA PHE A 359 11.84 -17.39 -14.25
C PHE A 359 11.48 -16.97 -12.81
N PRO A 360 11.74 -17.82 -11.80
CA PRO A 360 11.45 -17.52 -10.40
C PRO A 360 12.48 -16.56 -9.77
N GLY A 361 12.07 -15.86 -8.70
CA GLY A 361 12.96 -15.03 -7.89
C GLY A 361 13.30 -13.66 -8.47
N LEU A 362 12.51 -13.17 -9.44
CA LEU A 362 12.63 -11.82 -9.99
C LEU A 362 11.61 -10.90 -9.34
N THR A 363 12.00 -9.66 -9.06
CA THR A 363 11.09 -8.63 -8.58
C THR A 363 10.28 -8.10 -9.77
N VAL A 364 8.97 -8.07 -9.63
CA VAL A 364 8.03 -7.51 -10.58
C VAL A 364 7.44 -6.25 -9.94
N GLU A 365 7.59 -5.12 -10.62
CA GLU A 365 7.05 -3.84 -10.18
C GLU A 365 6.03 -3.32 -11.19
N ILE A 366 4.89 -2.82 -10.72
CA ILE A 366 3.93 -2.07 -11.53
C ILE A 366 4.14 -0.58 -11.30
N TYR A 367 4.24 0.17 -12.40
CA TYR A 367 4.51 1.60 -12.41
C TYR A 367 3.39 2.34 -13.14
N ASP A 368 2.74 3.25 -12.43
CA ASP A 368 1.57 4.04 -12.89
C ASP A 368 1.95 5.32 -13.66
N GLY A 369 3.25 5.61 -13.84
CA GLY A 369 3.74 6.82 -14.47
C GLY A 369 4.42 7.80 -13.50
N VAL A 370 4.13 7.74 -12.20
CA VAL A 370 4.65 8.69 -11.18
C VAL A 370 5.55 8.00 -10.15
N SER A 371 5.17 6.82 -9.67
CA SER A 371 5.94 6.05 -8.69
C SER A 371 5.76 4.55 -8.89
N THR A 372 6.66 3.74 -8.32
CA THR A 372 6.38 2.30 -8.18
C THR A 372 5.15 2.15 -7.30
N SER A 373 4.11 1.54 -7.84
CA SER A 373 2.81 1.43 -7.18
C SER A 373 2.69 0.10 -6.43
N TYR A 374 3.27 -0.97 -6.98
CA TYR A 374 3.20 -2.34 -6.41
C TYR A 374 4.48 -3.12 -6.70
N SER A 375 4.93 -3.94 -5.75
CA SER A 375 6.10 -4.80 -5.92
C SER A 375 5.91 -6.20 -5.32
N GLU A 376 6.33 -7.23 -6.05
CA GLU A 376 6.26 -8.63 -5.60
C GLU A 376 7.38 -9.46 -6.25
N VAL A 377 7.75 -10.59 -5.66
CA VAL A 377 8.75 -11.51 -6.20
C VAL A 377 8.10 -12.73 -6.86
N THR A 378 8.57 -13.10 -8.05
CA THR A 378 8.06 -14.31 -8.72
C THR A 378 8.33 -15.56 -7.90
N ASN A 379 7.28 -16.34 -7.66
CA ASN A 379 7.35 -17.61 -6.93
C ASN A 379 8.01 -18.72 -7.79
N SER A 380 8.00 -19.96 -7.30
CA SER A 380 8.61 -21.10 -8.01
C SER A 380 7.97 -21.45 -9.37
N SER A 381 6.76 -20.95 -9.67
CA SER A 381 6.16 -21.05 -11.00
C SER A 381 6.47 -19.84 -11.89
N GLY A 382 7.37 -18.95 -11.47
CA GLY A 382 7.73 -17.71 -12.17
C GLY A 382 6.61 -16.68 -12.18
N CYS A 383 5.63 -16.79 -11.28
CA CYS A 383 4.46 -15.93 -11.23
C CYS A 383 4.47 -15.03 -10.00
N ALA A 384 4.11 -13.77 -10.17
CA ALA A 384 3.86 -12.80 -9.12
C ALA A 384 2.40 -12.33 -9.17
N LEU A 385 1.72 -12.29 -8.02
CA LEU A 385 0.37 -11.73 -7.89
C LEU A 385 0.52 -10.30 -7.38
N LEU A 386 0.06 -9.33 -8.17
CA LEU A 386 0.15 -7.92 -7.81
C LEU A 386 -1.20 -7.24 -7.99
N ALA A 387 -1.42 -6.18 -7.20
CA ALA A 387 -2.41 -5.19 -7.56
C ALA A 387 -1.92 -4.37 -8.76
N ALA A 388 -2.86 -3.86 -9.55
CA ALA A 388 -2.60 -2.92 -10.63
C ALA A 388 -3.82 -2.01 -10.84
N PRO A 389 -3.62 -0.75 -11.20
CA PRO A 389 -4.70 0.10 -11.68
C PRO A 389 -5.36 -0.51 -12.93
N LEU A 390 -6.61 -0.17 -13.19
CA LEU A 390 -7.23 -0.46 -14.49
C LEU A 390 -6.73 0.54 -15.54
N GLY A 391 -6.36 0.04 -16.72
CA GLY A 391 -5.88 0.89 -17.82
C GLY A 391 -4.55 0.43 -18.39
N THR A 392 -3.69 1.39 -18.75
CA THR A 392 -2.35 1.11 -19.30
C THR A 392 -1.30 1.41 -18.25
N ASP A 393 -0.52 0.40 -17.91
CA ASP A 393 0.53 0.47 -16.90
C ASP A 393 1.87 0.01 -17.48
N THR A 394 2.94 0.17 -16.71
CA THR A 394 4.26 -0.35 -17.08
C THR A 394 4.72 -1.38 -16.06
N VAL A 395 5.04 -2.59 -16.52
CA VAL A 395 5.68 -3.61 -15.70
C VAL A 395 7.19 -3.55 -15.84
N LYS A 396 7.89 -3.54 -14.71
CA LYS A 396 9.35 -3.60 -14.64
C LYS A 396 9.77 -4.91 -14.00
N ILE A 397 10.63 -5.66 -14.68
CA ILE A 397 11.24 -6.88 -14.15
C ILE A 397 12.64 -6.54 -13.67
N LYS A 398 12.95 -6.88 -12.43
CA LYS A 398 14.19 -6.50 -11.74
C LYS A 398 14.86 -7.69 -11.08
N TYR A 399 16.17 -7.57 -10.93
CA TYR A 399 16.96 -8.42 -10.04
C TYR A 399 17.83 -7.51 -9.16
N GLY A 400 17.55 -7.49 -7.86
CA GLY A 400 18.04 -6.45 -6.97
C GLY A 400 17.60 -5.06 -7.45
N ASP A 401 18.55 -4.12 -7.52
CA ASP A 401 18.27 -2.75 -8.00
C ASP A 401 18.31 -2.60 -9.53
N HIS A 402 18.61 -3.67 -10.26
CA HIS A 402 18.83 -3.62 -11.70
C HIS A 402 17.55 -3.96 -12.47
N ILE A 403 17.15 -3.06 -13.37
CA ILE A 403 16.04 -3.29 -14.31
C ILE A 403 16.54 -4.18 -15.45
N LEU A 404 15.86 -5.29 -15.64
CA LEU A 404 16.13 -6.29 -16.67
C LEU A 404 15.25 -6.09 -17.90
N GLU A 405 13.98 -5.72 -17.68
CA GLU A 405 12.98 -5.54 -18.73
C GLU A 405 11.95 -4.49 -18.28
N GLU A 406 11.43 -3.70 -19.22
CA GLU A 406 10.35 -2.75 -18.99
C GLU A 406 9.36 -2.83 -20.14
N LYS A 407 8.09 -3.11 -19.83
CA LYS A 407 7.05 -3.38 -20.83
C LYS A 407 5.74 -2.70 -20.47
N SER A 408 5.11 -2.05 -21.45
CA SER A 408 3.75 -1.55 -21.29
C SER A 408 2.75 -2.70 -21.33
N ILE A 409 1.81 -2.69 -20.39
CA ILE A 409 0.73 -3.66 -20.24
C ILE A 409 -0.61 -2.92 -20.22
N SER A 410 -1.68 -3.62 -20.58
CA SER A 410 -3.04 -3.12 -20.41
C SER A 410 -3.78 -4.05 -19.46
N VAL A 411 -4.29 -3.52 -18.35
CA VAL A 411 -5.04 -4.25 -17.34
C VAL A 411 -6.51 -3.93 -17.52
N SER A 412 -7.29 -4.96 -17.86
CA SER A 412 -8.70 -4.79 -18.23
C SER A 412 -9.67 -5.47 -17.28
N GLU A 413 -9.27 -6.57 -16.66
CA GLU A 413 -10.11 -7.36 -15.78
C GLU A 413 -9.33 -8.04 -14.66
N ALA A 414 -10.06 -8.50 -13.64
CA ALA A 414 -9.48 -9.15 -12.48
C ALA A 414 -8.98 -10.57 -12.80
N GLY A 415 -7.79 -10.87 -12.31
CA GLY A 415 -7.14 -12.17 -12.52
C GLY A 415 -6.52 -12.34 -13.91
N GLU A 416 -6.37 -11.25 -14.67
CA GLU A 416 -5.70 -11.28 -15.96
C GLU A 416 -4.28 -11.84 -15.81
N SER A 417 -3.90 -12.76 -16.70
CA SER A 417 -2.58 -13.39 -16.70
C SER A 417 -1.70 -12.77 -17.78
N ILE A 418 -0.69 -12.04 -17.35
CA ILE A 418 0.24 -11.30 -18.21
C ILE A 418 1.55 -12.07 -18.29
N GLU A 419 1.93 -12.45 -19.51
CA GLU A 419 3.23 -13.07 -19.77
C GLU A 419 4.28 -12.04 -20.22
N VAL A 420 5.40 -12.01 -19.51
CA VAL A 420 6.57 -11.20 -19.85
C VAL A 420 7.72 -12.13 -20.19
N THR A 421 8.10 -12.16 -21.47
CA THR A 421 9.24 -12.94 -21.96
C THR A 421 10.46 -12.05 -22.01
N LEU A 422 11.54 -12.46 -21.35
CA LEU A 422 12.84 -11.80 -21.33
C LEU A 422 13.66 -12.20 -22.56
N ASP A 423 14.57 -11.33 -22.98
CA ASP A 423 15.48 -11.58 -24.12
C ASP A 423 16.68 -12.50 -23.79
N PHE A 424 16.73 -13.03 -22.57
CA PHE A 424 17.83 -13.87 -22.07
C PHE A 424 17.33 -15.08 -21.26
N ASP A 425 18.21 -16.05 -21.06
CA ASP A 425 17.91 -17.30 -20.35
C ASP A 425 18.52 -17.41 -18.95
N LEU A 426 19.52 -16.58 -18.64
CA LEU A 426 20.26 -16.60 -17.38
C LEU A 426 20.66 -15.17 -16.98
N ILE A 427 20.81 -14.94 -15.69
CA ILE A 427 21.39 -13.71 -15.15
C ILE A 427 22.79 -14.04 -14.62
N ILE A 428 23.78 -13.22 -14.99
CA ILE A 428 25.15 -13.34 -14.50
C ILE A 428 25.59 -12.02 -13.91
N ILE A 429 25.84 -11.98 -12.61
CA ILE A 429 26.38 -10.82 -11.91
C ILE A 429 27.89 -10.96 -11.86
N SER A 430 28.60 -10.00 -12.42
CA SER A 430 30.06 -10.02 -12.50
C SER A 430 30.65 -8.86 -11.72
N SER A 431 31.59 -9.17 -10.82
CA SER A 431 32.37 -8.14 -10.12
C SER A 431 33.36 -7.39 -11.02
N ALA A 432 33.44 -7.72 -12.31
CA ALA A 432 34.35 -7.13 -13.28
C ALA A 432 33.63 -6.79 -14.60
N GLU A 433 34.08 -5.72 -15.25
CA GLU A 433 33.54 -5.27 -16.53
C GLU A 433 33.68 -6.31 -17.65
N VAL A 434 32.67 -6.43 -18.51
CA VAL A 434 32.74 -7.20 -19.75
C VAL A 434 33.51 -6.37 -20.77
N THR A 435 34.80 -6.63 -20.93
CA THR A 435 35.63 -5.93 -21.93
C THR A 435 35.17 -6.30 -23.34
N ARG A 436 34.53 -5.35 -24.04
CA ARG A 436 34.33 -5.41 -25.50
C ARG A 436 35.69 -5.57 -26.15
N ALA A 437 35.87 -6.57 -27.01
CA ALA A 437 37.10 -6.78 -27.75
C ALA A 437 37.43 -5.53 -28.59
N LYS A 438 38.33 -4.67 -28.12
CA LYS A 438 39.03 -3.73 -28.99
C LYS A 438 40.16 -4.51 -29.64
N GLU A 439 40.17 -4.51 -30.97
CA GLU A 439 41.24 -5.07 -31.80
C GLU A 439 42.59 -4.55 -31.30
N ASN A 440 43.53 -5.47 -31.06
CA ASN A 440 44.87 -5.16 -30.56
C ASN A 440 45.64 -4.31 -31.59
N PRO A 441 46.09 -3.08 -31.26
CA PRO A 441 46.85 -2.24 -32.18
C PRO A 441 48.33 -2.66 -32.33
N ILE A 442 48.73 -3.80 -31.79
CA ILE A 442 50.15 -4.16 -31.63
C ILE A 442 50.81 -4.66 -32.93
N LEU A 443 50.05 -4.94 -34.00
CA LEU A 443 50.64 -5.47 -35.24
C LEU A 443 51.27 -4.42 -36.17
N TYR A 444 51.11 -3.12 -35.92
CA TYR A 444 51.60 -2.07 -36.85
C TYR A 444 52.95 -1.44 -36.49
N LEU A 445 53.56 -1.74 -35.34
CA LEU A 445 54.89 -1.19 -34.98
C LEU A 445 56.08 -2.03 -35.47
N CYS A 446 55.88 -3.29 -35.84
CA CYS A 446 56.99 -4.17 -36.26
C CYS A 446 57.35 -4.07 -37.76
N MET A 447 56.58 -3.35 -38.57
CA MET A 447 56.83 -3.23 -40.02
C MET A 447 57.57 -1.95 -40.45
N ALA A 448 57.94 -1.06 -39.52
CA ALA A 448 58.47 0.26 -39.86
C ALA A 448 60.00 0.46 -39.67
N ILE A 449 60.77 -0.59 -39.36
CA ILE A 449 62.19 -0.44 -38.96
C ILE A 449 63.24 -0.87 -40.01
N PRO A 450 62.97 -1.59 -41.12
CA PRO A 450 64.03 -1.84 -42.12
C PRO A 450 64.29 -0.70 -43.13
N PHE A 451 63.41 0.32 -43.24
CA PHE A 451 63.49 1.27 -44.37
C PHE A 451 64.35 2.53 -44.15
N ILE A 452 64.88 2.78 -42.95
CA ILE A 452 65.61 4.03 -42.63
C ILE A 452 67.13 3.92 -42.80
N LEU A 453 67.70 2.74 -43.10
CA LEU A 453 69.16 2.56 -43.18
C LEU A 453 69.74 2.41 -44.60
N LEU A 454 68.95 2.53 -45.67
CA LEU A 454 69.44 2.47 -47.06
C LEU A 454 69.71 3.84 -47.70
N GLY A 455 69.77 4.91 -46.90
CA GLY A 455 69.75 6.28 -47.37
C GLY A 455 71.02 7.11 -47.19
N PHE A 456 72.25 6.59 -47.27
CA PHE A 456 73.43 7.47 -47.40
C PHE A 456 74.54 6.91 -48.30
N ASN A 457 74.81 7.66 -49.37
CA ASN A 457 75.82 7.40 -50.40
C ASN A 457 77.27 7.61 -49.90
N ARG A 458 78.09 6.57 -50.11
CA ARG A 458 79.45 6.58 -50.68
C ARG A 458 80.39 7.74 -50.29
N ARG A 459 81.37 7.49 -49.40
CA ARG A 459 82.74 8.09 -49.47
C ARG A 459 83.83 7.06 -49.13
N ARG A 460 84.89 7.06 -49.94
CA ARG A 460 85.99 6.07 -49.95
C ARG A 460 87.02 6.33 -48.83
N SER A 461 86.81 5.75 -47.64
CA SER A 461 87.87 5.25 -46.73
C SER A 461 87.28 4.36 -45.62
N ILE A 462 86.14 3.73 -45.92
CA ILE A 462 85.20 3.13 -44.97
C ILE A 462 85.09 1.63 -45.27
N GLN A 463 86.20 0.90 -45.31
CA GLN A 463 86.16 -0.55 -45.56
C GLN A 463 86.39 -1.36 -44.28
N THR A 464 87.32 -0.93 -43.44
CA THR A 464 87.58 -1.54 -42.12
C THR A 464 86.52 -1.17 -41.08
N TRP A 465 86.07 0.09 -41.03
CA TRP A 465 85.02 0.52 -40.10
C TRP A 465 83.65 -0.05 -40.45
N VAL A 466 83.29 -0.13 -41.74
CA VAL A 466 82.03 -0.79 -42.14
C VAL A 466 82.09 -2.28 -41.88
N ALA A 467 83.22 -2.95 -42.10
CA ALA A 467 83.33 -4.37 -41.74
C ALA A 467 83.18 -4.60 -40.23
N MET A 468 83.77 -3.76 -39.39
CA MET A 468 83.58 -3.83 -37.93
C MET A 468 82.14 -3.56 -37.49
N VAL A 469 81.52 -2.51 -38.02
CA VAL A 469 80.12 -2.17 -37.68
C VAL A 469 79.16 -3.26 -38.19
N LEU A 470 79.37 -3.77 -39.41
CA LEU A 470 78.58 -4.85 -39.97
C LEU A 470 78.74 -6.14 -39.16
N ALA A 471 79.96 -6.47 -38.72
CA ALA A 471 80.21 -7.63 -37.86
C ALA A 471 79.51 -7.48 -36.49
N ILE A 472 79.53 -6.30 -35.87
CA ILE A 472 78.81 -6.04 -34.62
C ILE A 472 77.30 -6.16 -34.82
N VAL A 473 76.77 -5.58 -35.89
CA VAL A 473 75.34 -5.64 -36.22
C VAL A 473 74.89 -7.07 -36.49
N ILE A 474 75.66 -7.86 -37.27
CA ILE A 474 75.37 -9.28 -37.51
C ILE A 474 75.48 -10.08 -36.21
N THR A 475 76.50 -9.81 -35.38
CA THR A 475 76.67 -10.49 -34.10
C THR A 475 75.49 -10.22 -33.17
N ILE A 476 75.01 -8.98 -33.08
CA ILE A 476 73.82 -8.62 -32.29
C ILE A 476 72.56 -9.24 -32.93
N ALA A 477 72.44 -9.20 -34.25
CA ALA A 477 71.30 -9.76 -34.98
C ALA A 477 71.21 -11.28 -34.88
N ILE A 478 72.30 -11.98 -34.57
CA ILE A 478 72.31 -13.43 -34.30
C ILE A 478 72.22 -13.71 -32.80
N ALA A 479 72.97 -12.99 -31.98
CA ALA A 479 73.04 -13.22 -30.54
C ALA A 479 71.74 -12.85 -29.83
N VAL A 480 71.04 -11.79 -30.25
CA VAL A 480 69.77 -11.39 -29.62
C VAL A 480 68.68 -12.42 -29.87
N PRO A 481 68.42 -12.91 -31.10
CA PRO A 481 67.44 -13.98 -31.31
C PRO A 481 67.82 -15.28 -30.60
N ILE A 482 69.10 -15.66 -30.59
CA ILE A 482 69.56 -16.85 -29.87
C ILE A 482 69.37 -16.67 -28.36
N TYR A 483 69.73 -15.51 -27.80
CA TYR A 483 69.54 -15.21 -26.38
C TYR A 483 68.06 -15.19 -26.01
N VAL A 484 67.19 -14.57 -26.82
CA VAL A 484 65.73 -14.58 -26.61
C VAL A 484 65.17 -16.00 -26.73
N TRP A 485 65.66 -16.80 -27.67
CA TRP A 485 65.25 -18.19 -27.84
C TRP A 485 65.70 -19.08 -26.67
N VAL A 486 66.96 -18.95 -26.23
CA VAL A 486 67.49 -19.64 -25.06
C VAL A 486 66.75 -19.18 -23.81
N ALA A 487 66.57 -17.88 -23.59
CA ALA A 487 65.80 -17.35 -22.47
C ALA A 487 64.35 -17.84 -22.49
N HIS A 488 63.72 -17.99 -23.65
CA HIS A 488 62.38 -18.57 -23.78
C HIS A 488 62.35 -20.07 -23.44
N MET A 489 63.41 -20.81 -23.78
CA MET A 489 63.55 -22.24 -23.50
C MET A 489 64.01 -22.55 -22.06
N THR A 490 64.79 -21.66 -21.44
CA THR A 490 65.44 -21.87 -20.14
C THR A 490 64.85 -21.03 -19.02
N ALA A 491 63.97 -20.06 -19.31
CA ALA A 491 63.13 -19.49 -18.27
C ALA A 491 62.40 -20.66 -17.61
N PRO A 492 62.48 -20.84 -16.28
CA PRO A 492 61.57 -21.74 -15.61
C PRO A 492 60.19 -21.26 -16.01
N GLY A 493 59.40 -22.13 -16.66
CA GLY A 493 58.02 -21.80 -16.92
C GLY A 493 57.43 -21.46 -15.56
N GLU A 494 57.19 -20.17 -15.28
CA GLU A 494 56.17 -19.82 -14.32
C GLU A 494 54.98 -20.62 -14.80
N ALA A 495 54.63 -21.67 -14.06
CA ALA A 495 53.58 -22.58 -14.43
C ALA A 495 52.30 -21.78 -14.24
N PHE A 496 52.02 -20.88 -15.19
CA PHE A 496 50.88 -20.01 -15.18
C PHE A 496 49.68 -20.89 -14.96
N ARG A 497 48.94 -20.61 -13.90
CA ARG A 497 47.87 -21.51 -13.50
C ARG A 497 46.77 -21.42 -14.54
N PRO A 498 46.39 -22.53 -15.20
CA PRO A 498 45.27 -22.52 -16.14
C PRO A 498 44.01 -22.04 -15.42
N THR A 499 43.02 -21.57 -16.17
CA THR A 499 41.72 -21.16 -15.63
C THR A 499 41.19 -22.24 -14.68
N ARG A 500 41.01 -21.88 -13.41
CA ARG A 500 40.47 -22.76 -12.37
C ARG A 500 39.29 -22.05 -11.76
N LEU A 501 38.11 -22.67 -11.83
CA LEU A 501 36.90 -22.14 -11.23
C LEU A 501 36.67 -22.80 -9.88
N ALA A 502 36.49 -21.98 -8.86
CA ALA A 502 36.04 -22.42 -7.54
C ALA A 502 34.57 -22.03 -7.37
N ILE A 503 33.75 -22.97 -6.90
CA ILE A 503 32.40 -22.67 -6.41
C ILE A 503 32.59 -22.13 -4.99
N LEU A 504 32.20 -20.88 -4.77
CA LEU A 504 32.28 -20.23 -3.46
C LEU A 504 31.03 -20.51 -2.63
N ASP A 505 29.87 -20.49 -3.29
CA ASP A 505 28.58 -20.71 -2.67
C ASP A 505 27.57 -21.22 -3.70
N TYR A 506 26.53 -21.91 -3.23
CA TYR A 506 25.41 -22.33 -4.07
C TYR A 506 24.12 -22.48 -3.25
N SER A 507 23.00 -22.11 -3.87
CA SER A 507 21.66 -22.30 -3.33
C SER A 507 20.81 -23.12 -4.32
N MET A 508 19.92 -23.96 -3.80
CA MET A 508 18.99 -24.75 -4.60
C MET A 508 17.58 -24.50 -4.06
N LEU A 509 16.87 -23.58 -4.68
CA LEU A 509 15.47 -23.27 -4.38
C LEU A 509 14.56 -24.00 -5.39
N PRO A 510 13.25 -24.18 -5.10
CA PRO A 510 12.34 -24.78 -6.06
C PRO A 510 12.38 -24.04 -7.41
N ASN A 511 12.80 -24.74 -8.47
CA ASN A 511 12.99 -24.22 -9.83
C ASN A 511 14.03 -23.09 -9.99
N ARG A 512 14.91 -22.85 -9.01
CA ARG A 512 15.98 -21.82 -9.07
C ARG A 512 17.30 -22.36 -8.52
N ILE A 513 18.40 -22.04 -9.19
CA ILE A 513 19.75 -22.38 -8.72
C ILE A 513 20.57 -21.10 -8.73
N ASP A 514 21.04 -20.67 -7.56
CA ASP A 514 22.02 -19.59 -7.48
C ASP A 514 23.41 -20.20 -7.30
N LEU A 515 24.37 -19.78 -8.12
CA LEU A 515 25.73 -20.31 -8.09
C LEU A 515 26.75 -19.18 -8.10
N THR A 516 27.59 -19.11 -7.07
CA THR A 516 28.69 -18.16 -7.01
C THR A 516 30.01 -18.83 -7.38
N LEU A 517 30.63 -18.35 -8.45
CA LEU A 517 31.89 -18.83 -9.01
C LEU A 517 32.99 -17.79 -8.87
N LYS A 518 34.24 -18.23 -8.71
CA LYS A 518 35.42 -17.38 -8.78
C LYS A 518 36.50 -18.02 -9.63
N ASN A 519 37.09 -17.24 -10.54
CA ASN A 519 38.30 -17.66 -11.24
C ASN A 519 39.51 -17.48 -10.32
N VAL A 520 40.06 -18.59 -9.82
CA VAL A 520 41.26 -18.64 -8.97
C VAL A 520 42.54 -18.96 -9.77
N GLY A 521 42.44 -19.04 -11.10
CA GLY A 521 43.56 -19.13 -12.02
C GLY A 521 44.13 -17.77 -12.43
N GLU A 522 45.08 -17.78 -13.36
CA GLU A 522 45.80 -16.57 -13.81
C GLU A 522 45.41 -16.11 -15.22
N TYR A 523 44.63 -16.91 -15.95
CA TYR A 523 44.13 -16.58 -17.30
C TYR A 523 42.66 -16.18 -17.31
N THR A 524 42.32 -15.30 -18.26
CA THR A 524 40.93 -15.00 -18.62
C THR A 524 40.46 -16.01 -19.64
N ASP A 525 39.31 -16.62 -19.40
CA ASP A 525 38.68 -17.58 -20.33
C ASP A 525 37.23 -17.22 -20.62
N ALA A 526 36.63 -17.84 -21.63
CA ALA A 526 35.21 -17.72 -21.93
C ALA A 526 34.39 -18.76 -21.17
N LEU A 527 33.21 -18.38 -20.69
CA LEU A 527 32.23 -19.34 -20.21
C LEU A 527 31.55 -20.01 -21.43
N HIS A 528 31.99 -21.22 -21.79
CA HIS A 528 31.55 -21.86 -23.03
C HIS A 528 30.17 -22.50 -22.97
N SER A 529 29.85 -23.16 -21.85
CA SER A 529 28.57 -23.81 -21.65
C SER A 529 28.30 -24.03 -20.16
N ILE A 530 27.02 -24.14 -19.82
CA ILE A 530 26.55 -24.53 -18.48
C ILE A 530 25.63 -25.73 -18.66
N THR A 531 25.86 -26.79 -17.90
CA THR A 531 25.03 -28.01 -17.95
C THR A 531 24.56 -28.35 -16.54
N ILE A 532 23.25 -28.41 -16.34
CA ILE A 532 22.63 -28.79 -15.07
C ILE A 532 22.15 -30.23 -15.21
N LYS A 533 22.60 -31.12 -14.31
CA LYS A 533 22.30 -32.55 -14.35
C LYS A 533 21.76 -33.06 -13.02
N LEU A 534 20.84 -34.02 -13.09
CA LEU A 534 20.42 -34.83 -11.95
C LEU A 534 20.86 -36.27 -12.19
N GLY A 535 21.96 -36.67 -11.56
CA GLY A 535 22.62 -37.94 -11.86
C GLY A 535 23.10 -38.00 -13.31
N ALA A 536 22.54 -38.93 -14.10
CA ALA A 536 22.86 -39.09 -15.52
C ALA A 536 21.99 -38.24 -16.46
N GLU A 537 20.88 -37.69 -15.97
CA GLU A 537 19.93 -36.92 -16.76
C GLU A 537 20.36 -35.46 -16.86
N THR A 538 20.34 -34.89 -18.07
CA THR A 538 20.57 -33.46 -18.27
C THR A 538 19.25 -32.71 -18.17
N LEU A 539 19.11 -31.88 -17.15
CA LEU A 539 17.90 -31.08 -16.90
C LEU A 539 17.88 -29.80 -17.77
N ARG A 540 19.04 -29.15 -17.90
CA ARG A 540 19.23 -27.93 -18.69
C ARG A 540 20.62 -27.90 -19.30
N TYR A 541 20.71 -27.32 -20.50
CA TYR A 541 21.96 -27.12 -21.21
C TYR A 541 21.95 -25.75 -21.88
N TYR A 542 22.94 -24.93 -21.55
CA TYR A 542 23.17 -23.62 -22.12
C TYR A 542 24.50 -23.64 -22.87
N ASN A 543 24.48 -23.21 -24.13
CA ASN A 543 25.65 -23.24 -25.00
C ASN A 543 26.22 -21.82 -25.17
N SER A 544 27.31 -21.69 -25.92
CA SER A 544 28.00 -20.40 -26.11
C SER A 544 27.16 -19.33 -26.82
N SER A 545 26.08 -19.72 -27.50
CA SER A 545 25.15 -18.80 -28.17
C SER A 545 23.92 -18.42 -27.33
N THR A 546 23.70 -19.06 -26.17
CA THR A 546 22.63 -18.68 -25.24
C THR A 546 22.79 -17.22 -24.82
N THR A 547 21.76 -16.39 -24.99
CA THR A 547 21.76 -15.00 -24.52
C THR A 547 21.62 -14.96 -23.00
N VAL A 548 22.49 -14.20 -22.34
CA VAL A 548 22.49 -14.01 -20.88
C VAL A 548 22.51 -12.51 -20.56
N ALA A 549 21.78 -12.12 -19.51
CA ALA A 549 21.87 -10.78 -18.94
C ALA A 549 23.08 -10.73 -18.01
N VAL A 550 24.08 -9.91 -18.35
CA VAL A 550 25.25 -9.69 -17.50
C VAL A 550 25.10 -8.36 -16.76
N ILE A 551 25.02 -8.45 -15.44
CA ILE A 551 25.00 -7.31 -14.54
C ILE A 551 26.44 -7.00 -14.13
N THR A 552 26.87 -5.78 -14.36
CA THR A 552 28.21 -5.27 -14.00
C THR A 552 28.07 -3.93 -13.28
N PRO A 553 29.15 -3.40 -12.68
CA PRO A 553 29.12 -2.06 -12.10
C PRO A 553 28.68 -0.96 -13.07
N SER A 554 28.85 -1.16 -14.39
CA SER A 554 28.42 -0.23 -15.43
C SER A 554 26.96 -0.39 -15.89
N GLY A 555 26.25 -1.44 -15.44
CA GLY A 555 24.84 -1.70 -15.76
C GLY A 555 24.56 -3.12 -16.27
N VAL A 556 23.36 -3.30 -16.84
CA VAL A 556 22.88 -4.57 -17.40
C VAL A 556 23.15 -4.62 -18.90
N THR A 557 23.70 -5.72 -19.40
CA THR A 557 23.91 -5.94 -20.85
C THR A 557 23.61 -7.37 -21.27
N ASN A 558 22.90 -7.54 -22.39
CA ASN A 558 22.61 -8.87 -22.94
C ASN A 558 23.72 -9.28 -23.91
N VAL A 559 24.38 -10.42 -23.65
CA VAL A 559 25.44 -10.97 -24.51
C VAL A 559 25.31 -12.49 -24.64
N PRO A 560 25.84 -13.12 -25.70
CA PRO A 560 25.98 -14.56 -25.75
C PRO A 560 26.88 -15.08 -24.62
N LEU A 561 26.57 -16.24 -24.04
CA LEU A 561 27.31 -16.85 -22.94
C LEU A 561 28.82 -16.97 -23.23
N GLY A 562 29.20 -17.35 -24.45
CA GLY A 562 30.60 -17.46 -24.87
C GLY A 562 31.39 -16.14 -24.87
N ASN A 563 30.69 -15.00 -24.78
CA ASN A 563 31.31 -13.68 -24.66
C ASN A 563 31.55 -13.27 -23.21
N VAL A 564 30.99 -14.00 -22.23
CA VAL A 564 31.25 -13.78 -20.81
C VAL A 564 32.68 -14.21 -20.48
N LYS A 565 33.52 -13.24 -20.15
CA LYS A 565 34.95 -13.45 -19.86
C LYS A 565 35.18 -13.59 -18.36
N LEU A 566 35.65 -14.76 -17.94
CA LEU A 566 35.99 -15.13 -16.57
C LEU A 566 37.39 -14.59 -16.22
N LYS A 567 37.46 -13.34 -15.78
CA LYS A 567 38.72 -12.67 -15.41
C LYS A 567 39.30 -13.25 -14.11
N PRO A 568 40.63 -13.38 -13.99
CA PRO A 568 41.29 -13.78 -12.74
C PRO A 568 40.84 -12.95 -11.54
N GLY A 569 40.49 -13.61 -10.45
CA GLY A 569 40.08 -12.98 -9.19
C GLY A 569 38.65 -12.42 -9.17
N ALA A 570 37.96 -12.33 -10.31
CA ALA A 570 36.58 -11.88 -10.39
C ALA A 570 35.60 -12.96 -9.90
N THR A 571 34.50 -12.48 -9.32
CA THR A 571 33.40 -13.33 -8.83
C THR A 571 32.20 -13.19 -9.75
N TYR A 572 31.50 -14.30 -9.98
CA TYR A 572 30.38 -14.43 -10.90
C TYR A 572 29.24 -15.13 -10.17
N GLU A 573 28.12 -14.45 -9.97
CA GLU A 573 26.88 -15.07 -9.51
C GLU A 573 26.03 -15.42 -10.72
N ILE A 574 25.59 -16.67 -10.83
CA ILE A 574 24.76 -17.17 -11.94
C ILE A 574 23.42 -17.57 -11.35
N VAL A 575 22.34 -17.01 -11.90
CA VAL A 575 20.95 -17.23 -11.50
C VAL A 575 20.15 -17.79 -12.67
#